data_AF-A0A424TM66-F1
#
_entry.id   AF-A0A424TM66-F1
#
_cell.length_a   1.000
_cell.length_b   1.000
_cell.length_c   1.000
_cell.angle_alpha   90.00
_cell.angle_beta   90.00
_cell.angle_gamma   90.00
#
_symmetry.space_group_name_H-M   'P 1'
#
loop_
_entity.id
_entity.type
_entity.pdbx_description
1 polymer ?
#
loop_
_entity_poly.entity_id
_entity_poly.type
_entity_poly.pdbx_seq_one_letter_code
_entity_poly.pdbx_strand_id
1 'polypeptide(L)' 'MQDKYPELLGGLASRVVKYDSTSRGIFYRLQAGPMPTKTTAVDFCIRLKAQGQECIFVNG' A
#
# COMPACT_ATOMS: atom_id res chain seq x y z
N MET A 1 -5.10 7.72 -6.28
CA MET A 1 -3.97 7.36 -5.39
C MET A 1 -2.72 7.02 -6.18
N GLN A 2 -2.81 6.22 -7.26
CA GLN A 2 -1.66 5.94 -8.12
C GLN A 2 -1.12 7.21 -8.81
N ASP A 3 -2.01 8.04 -9.36
CA ASP A 3 -1.62 9.31 -10.00
C ASP A 3 -1.03 10.34 -9.03
N LYS A 4 -1.24 10.15 -7.72
CA LYS A 4 -0.73 11.06 -6.67
C LYS A 4 0.72 10.75 -6.29
N TYR A 5 1.18 9.51 -6.53
CA TYR A 5 2.55 9.07 -6.24
C TYR A 5 3.11 8.22 -7.39
N PRO A 6 3.19 8.77 -8.62
CA PRO A 6 3.55 7.99 -9.81
C PRO A 6 4.97 7.41 -9.72
N GLU A 7 5.91 8.11 -9.07
CA GLU A 7 7.29 7.62 -8.90
C GLU A 7 7.40 6.42 -7.95
N LEU A 8 6.51 6.31 -6.96
CA LEU A 8 6.52 5.23 -5.97
C LEU A 8 5.60 4.07 -6.38
N LEU A 9 4.44 4.37 -6.97
CA LEU A 9 3.42 3.38 -7.30
C LEU A 9 3.43 2.97 -8.78
N GLY A 10 3.97 3.79 -9.69
CA GLY A 10 3.89 3.56 -11.14
C GLY A 10 4.68 2.35 -11.64
N GLY A 11 5.69 1.89 -10.90
CA GLY A 11 6.45 0.68 -11.20
C GLY A 11 5.91 -0.60 -10.55
N LEU A 12 4.86 -0.50 -9.72
CA LEU A 12 4.31 -1.63 -8.98
C LEU A 12 2.92 -1.99 -9.52
N ALA A 13 2.64 -3.29 -9.64
CA ALA A 13 1.28 -3.72 -9.87
C ALA A 13 0.47 -3.33 -8.63
N SER A 14 -0.66 -2.64 -8.85
CA SER A 14 -1.50 -2.21 -7.75
C SER A 14 -2.94 -2.66 -7.95
N ARG A 15 -3.57 -3.05 -6.84
CA ARG A 15 -4.94 -3.56 -6.82
C ARG A 15 -5.69 -2.97 -5.64
N VAL A 16 -6.98 -2.71 -5.84
CA VAL A 16 -7.86 -2.31 -4.75
C VAL A 16 -8.39 -3.57 -4.08
N VAL A 17 -8.16 -3.70 -2.78
CA VAL A 17 -8.63 -4.82 -1.96
C VAL A 17 -9.68 -4.33 -0.98
N LYS A 18 -10.82 -5.02 -0.97
CA LYS A 18 -11.87 -4.83 0.02
C LYS A 18 -11.46 -5.51 1.32
N TYR A 19 -11.38 -4.75 2.39
CA TYR A 19 -11.13 -5.21 3.76
C TYR A 19 -12.36 -4.92 4.61
N ASP A 20 -13.14 -5.96 4.89
CA ASP A 20 -14.29 -5.84 5.79
C ASP A 20 -13.80 -5.94 7.24
N SER A 21 -13.85 -4.83 7.96
CA SER A 21 -13.67 -4.82 9.40
C SER A 21 -15.06 -4.89 10.00
N THR A 22 -15.52 -6.08 10.38
CA THR A 22 -16.89 -6.32 10.90
C THR A 22 -17.36 -5.28 11.92
N SER A 23 -16.46 -4.73 12.74
CA SER A 23 -16.74 -3.69 13.75
C SER A 23 -16.63 -2.23 13.29
N ARG A 24 -15.96 -1.96 12.16
CA ARG A 24 -15.64 -0.60 11.68
C ARG A 24 -16.11 -0.33 10.24
N GLY A 25 -16.76 -1.31 9.61
CA GLY A 25 -17.24 -1.24 8.24
C GLY A 25 -16.24 -1.73 7.20
N ILE A 26 -16.58 -1.48 5.94
CA ILE A 26 -15.82 -1.92 4.78
C ILE A 26 -14.81 -0.84 4.39
N PHE A 27 -13.54 -1.25 4.28
CA PHE A 27 -12.44 -0.42 3.80
C PHE A 27 -12.02 -0.87 2.40
N TYR A 28 -11.62 0.07 1.57
CA TYR A 28 -10.96 -0.22 0.30
C TYR A 28 -9.51 0.26 0.40
N ARG A 29 -8.56 -0.67 0.26
CA ARG A 29 -7.13 -0.39 0.37
C ARG A 29 -6.46 -0.60 -0.97
N LEU A 30 -5.59 0.31 -1.36
CA LEU A 30 -4.68 0.09 -2.47
C LEU A 30 -3.51 -0.75 -1.98
N GLN A 31 -3.34 -1.95 -2.54
CA GLN A 31 -2.13 -2.76 -2.36
C GLN A 31 -1.22 -2.52 -3.56
N ALA A 32 0.08 -2.39 -3.33
CA ALA A 32 1.10 -2.27 -4.36
C ALA A 32 2.20 -3.33 -4.12
N GLY A 33 2.57 -4.06 -5.17
CA GLY A 33 3.54 -5.15 -5.09
C GLY A 33 3.56 -5.99 -6.38
N PRO A 34 4.08 -7.23 -6.36
CA PRO A 34 4.73 -7.89 -5.23
C PRO A 34 6.08 -7.25 -4.88
N MET A 35 6.53 -7.42 -3.63
CA MET A 35 7.86 -6.99 -3.18
C MET A 35 8.65 -8.22 -2.70
N PRO A 36 9.96 -8.26 -2.96
CA PRO A 36 10.76 -9.46 -2.76
C PRO A 36 10.96 -9.82 -1.29
N THR A 37 10.94 -8.84 -0.39
CA THR A 37 11.13 -9.07 1.04
C THR A 37 10.21 -8.19 1.88
N LYS A 38 9.95 -8.61 3.12
CA LYS A 38 9.27 -7.77 4.12
C LYS A 38 10.01 -6.44 4.33
N THR A 39 11.34 -6.46 4.36
CA THR A 39 12.16 -5.25 4.53
C THR A 39 11.90 -4.24 3.42
N THR A 40 11.91 -4.69 2.15
CA THR A 40 11.60 -3.83 1.00
C THR A 40 10.21 -3.20 1.11
N ALA A 41 9.22 -3.95 1.64
CA ALA A 41 7.88 -3.43 1.84
C ALA A 41 7.75 -2.44 3.00
N VAL A 42 8.51 -2.65 4.08
CA VAL A 42 8.58 -1.69 5.19
C VAL A 42 9.26 -0.40 4.75
N ASP A 43 10.38 -0.49 4.02
CA ASP A 43 11.10 0.68 3.50
C ASP A 43 10.22 1.49 2.53
N PHE A 44 9.44 0.80 1.70
CA PHE A 44 8.45 1.43 0.84
C PHE A 44 7.40 2.20 1.64
N CYS A 45 6.86 1.59 2.70
CA CYS A 45 5.90 2.26 3.59
C CYS A 45 6.51 3.49 4.28
N ILE A 46 7.79 3.45 4.67
CA ILE A 46 8.48 4.60 5.27
C ILE A 46 8.55 5.76 4.26
N ARG A 47 8.88 5.49 2.99
CA ARG A 47 8.93 6.50 1.93
C ARG A 47 7.56 7.13 1.66
N LEU A 48 6.50 6.31 1.61
CA LEU A 48 5.12 6.79 1.48
C LEU A 48 4.71 7.67 2.67
N LYS A 49 5.08 7.26 3.89
CA LYS A 49 4.79 8.02 5.10
C LYS A 49 5.48 9.38 5.11
N ALA A 50 6.72 9.46 4.64
CA ALA A 50 7.44 10.73 4.47
C ALA A 50 6.72 11.68 3.48
N GLN A 51 5.91 11.14 2.57
CA GLN A 51 5.05 11.88 1.64
C GLN A 51 3.62 12.11 2.18
N GLY A 52 3.41 11.88 3.48
CA GLY A 52 2.13 12.07 4.17
C GLY A 52 1.10 10.95 3.96
N GLN A 53 1.49 9.83 3.35
CA GLN A 53 0.60 8.71 3.09
C GLN A 53 0.89 7.54 4.01
N GLU A 54 -0.07 7.20 4.88
CA GLU A 54 0.03 6.01 5.72
C GLU A 54 0.02 4.74 4.85
N CYS A 55 0.84 3.76 5.26
CA CYS A 55 1.06 2.50 4.57
C CYS A 55 1.18 1.37 5.58
N ILE A 56 0.62 0.20 5.24
CA ILE A 56 0.60 -0.97 6.11
C ILE A 56 1.18 -2.14 5.31
N PHE A 57 2.18 -2.81 5.88
CA PHE A 57 2.64 -4.08 5.34
C PHE A 57 1.54 -5.13 5.46
N VAL A 58 1.21 -5.79 4.36
CA VAL A 58 0.30 -6.92 4.31
C VAL A 58 1.05 -8.12 3.77
N ASN A 59 0.98 -9.25 4.48
CA ASN A 59 1.44 -10.52 3.96
C ASN A 59 0.31 -11.07 3.07
N GLY A 60 0.59 -11.22 1.78
CA GLY A 60 -0.37 -11.64 0.77
C GLY A 60 -0.44 -13.15 0.61
#